data_AF-A0A2C9X3J5-F1
#
_entry.id   AF-A0A2C9X3J5-F1
#
_cell.length_a   1.000
_cell.length_b   1.000
_cell.length_c   1.000
_cell.angle_alpha   90.00
_cell.angle_beta   90.00
_cell.angle_gamma   90.00
#
_symmetry.space_group_name_H-M   'P 1'
#
loop_
_entity.id
_entity.type
_entity.pdbx_description
1 polymer ?
#
loop_
_entity_poly.entity_id
_entity_poly.type
_entity_poly.pdbx_seq_one_letter_code
_entity_poly.pdbx_strand_id
1 'polypeptide(L)'
;MQLNIPDEVVQNELASNITFIVLKEIEKRFSLLTKTIELPPYPNKSQVKEILRIGDDKLSGWISKGLKIQQWSEQDIRIERTELQRFLKETFEI
;
A
#
# COMPACT_ATOMS: atom_id res chain seq x y z
N MET A 1 -36.20 14.09 -25.26
CA MET A 1 -35.45 15.20 -24.61
C MET A 1 -33.97 14.93 -24.79
N GLN A 2 -33.23 15.83 -25.43
CA GLN A 2 -31.76 15.81 -25.43
C GLN A 2 -31.29 16.61 -24.22
N LEU A 3 -30.50 15.99 -23.35
CA LEU A 3 -29.88 16.64 -22.21
C LEU A 3 -28.52 17.18 -22.67
N ASN A 4 -28.40 18.50 -22.84
CA ASN A 4 -27.11 19.14 -23.12
C ASN A 4 -26.51 19.57 -21.78
N ILE A 5 -25.57 18.78 -21.27
CA ILE A 5 -24.77 19.17 -20.10
C ILE A 5 -23.61 20.03 -20.62
N PRO A 6 -23.38 21.23 -20.07
CA PRO A 6 -22.22 22.04 -20.43
C PRO A 6 -20.92 21.31 -20.10
N ASP A 7 -19.96 21.33 -21.03
CA ASP A 7 -18.66 20.66 -20.87
C ASP A 7 -17.91 21.12 -19.61
N GLU A 8 -18.09 22.38 -19.19
CA GLU A 8 -17.50 22.94 -17.96
C GLU A 8 -17.97 22.21 -16.69
N VAL A 9 -19.24 21.79 -16.64
CA VAL A 9 -19.80 21.06 -15.50
C VAL A 9 -19.19 19.65 -15.45
N VAL A 10 -19.09 18.99 -16.61
CA VAL A 10 -18.47 17.66 -16.74
C VAL A 10 -16.99 17.71 -16.37
N GLN A 11 -16.25 18.71 -16.84
CA GLN A 11 -14.82 18.86 -16.53
C GLN A 11 -14.56 19.11 -15.03
N ASN A 12 -15.38 19.94 -14.37
CA ASN A 12 -15.23 20.21 -12.94
C ASN A 12 -15.53 18.99 -12.07
N GLU A 13 -16.56 18.21 -12.41
CA GLU A 13 -16.87 16.96 -11.71
C GLU A 13 -15.79 15.89 -11.95
N LEU A 14 -15.32 15.75 -13.19
CA LEU A 14 -14.22 14.83 -13.53
C LEU A 14 -12.93 15.20 -12.79
N ALA A 15 -12.54 16.49 -12.80
CA ALA A 15 -11.35 16.97 -12.11
C ALA A 15 -11.45 16.72 -10.60
N SER A 16 -12.62 16.94 -10.00
CA SER A 16 -12.86 16.69 -8.58
C SER A 16 -12.76 15.21 -8.22
N ASN A 17 -13.36 14.34 -9.06
CA ASN A 17 -13.31 12.88 -8.86
C ASN A 17 -11.88 12.33 -9.00
N ILE A 18 -11.13 12.79 -10.00
CA ILE A 18 -9.72 12.42 -10.18
C ILE A 18 -8.91 12.88 -8.97
N THR A 19 -9.08 14.14 -8.54
CA THR A 19 -8.39 14.69 -7.36
C THR A 19 -8.67 13.85 -6.11
N PHE A 20 -9.93 13.47 -5.88
CA PHE A 20 -10.32 12.64 -4.75
C PHE A 20 -9.71 11.24 -4.78
N ILE A 21 -9.68 10.60 -5.96
CA ILE A 21 -9.05 9.27 -6.14
C ILE A 21 -7.56 9.35 -5.84
N VAL A 22 -6.87 10.37 -6.36
CA VAL A 22 -5.44 10.59 -6.14
C VAL A 22 -5.14 10.83 -4.66
N LEU A 23 -5.90 11.71 -4.00
CA LEU A 23 -5.73 11.98 -2.56
C LEU A 23 -5.89 10.71 -1.72
N LYS A 24 -6.93 9.91 -1.97
CA LYS A 24 -7.15 8.64 -1.26
C LYS A 24 -6.00 7.64 -1.45
N GLU A 25 -5.45 7.56 -2.66
CA GLU A 25 -4.34 6.66 -2.94
C GLU A 25 -3.05 7.14 -2.25
N ILE A 26 -2.81 8.46 -2.21
CA ILE A 26 -1.70 9.05 -1.44
C ILE A 26 -1.86 8.77 0.05
N GLU A 27 -3.02 9.04 0.64
CA GLU A 27 -3.30 8.77 2.07
C GLU A 27 -3.06 7.30 2.43
N LYS A 28 -3.50 6.38 1.57
CA LYS A 28 -3.29 4.95 1.75
C LYS A 28 -1.81 4.57 1.74
N ARG A 29 -1.02 5.14 0.82
CA ARG A 29 0.44 4.92 0.75
C ARG A 29 1.14 5.46 1.99
N PHE A 30 0.82 6.68 2.40
CA PHE A 30 1.35 7.28 3.62
C PHE A 30 1.00 6.46 4.86
N SER A 31 -0.25 6.01 4.98
CA SER A 31 -0.69 5.18 6.10
C SER A 31 0.09 3.87 6.21
N LEU A 32 0.43 3.23 5.09
CA LEU A 32 1.24 2.01 5.10
C LEU A 32 2.66 2.29 5.59
N LEU A 33 3.30 3.35 5.09
CA LEU A 33 4.65 3.75 5.50
C LEU A 33 4.70 4.11 6.98
N THR A 34 3.74 4.87 7.50
CA THR A 34 3.73 5.24 8.93
C THR A 34 3.50 4.04 9.84
N LYS A 35 2.57 3.14 9.49
CA LYS A 35 2.30 1.92 10.25
C LYS A 35 3.50 0.96 10.32
N THR A 36 4.41 0.99 9.35
CA THR A 36 5.62 0.18 9.47
C THR A 36 6.50 0.52 10.68
N ILE A 37 6.38 1.74 11.23
CA ILE A 37 7.12 2.16 12.42
C ILE A 37 6.71 1.33 13.64
N GLU A 38 5.44 0.91 13.70
CA GLU A 38 4.87 0.10 14.78
C GLU A 38 5.31 -1.38 14.72
N LEU A 39 5.89 -1.82 13.60
CA LEU A 39 6.42 -3.17 13.47
C LEU A 39 7.68 -3.35 14.36
N PRO A 40 7.87 -4.55 14.95
CA PRO A 40 9.15 -4.93 15.54
C PRO A 40 10.28 -4.92 14.49
N PRO A 41 11.55 -5.09 14.87
CA PRO A 41 12.65 -5.14 13.90
C PRO A 41 12.53 -6.29 12.86
N TYR A 42 12.02 -7.44 13.30
CA TYR A 42 11.81 -8.64 12.48
C TYR A 42 10.41 -9.22 12.70
N PRO A 43 9.35 -8.57 12.19
CA PRO A 43 8.00 -9.09 12.25
C PRO A 43 7.87 -10.40 11.46
N ASN A 44 7.03 -11.30 11.97
CA ASN A 44 6.56 -12.44 11.19
C ASN A 44 5.41 -12.01 10.25
N LYS A 45 5.03 -12.89 9.31
CA LYS A 45 3.94 -12.62 8.36
C LYS A 45 2.62 -12.20 9.02
N SER A 46 2.26 -12.81 10.16
CA SER A 46 1.01 -12.47 10.87
C SER A 46 1.04 -11.05 11.42
N GLN A 47 2.15 -10.64 12.03
CA GLN A 47 2.36 -9.29 12.56
C GLN A 47 2.33 -8.24 11.45
N VAL A 48 2.97 -8.51 10.30
CA VAL A 48 2.93 -7.61 9.15
C VAL A 48 1.49 -7.42 8.66
N LYS A 49 0.72 -8.50 8.54
CA LYS A 49 -0.68 -8.45 8.09
C LYS A 49 -1.57 -7.68 9.06
N GLU A 50 -1.41 -7.92 10.36
CA GLU A 50 -2.20 -7.29 11.41
C GLU A 50 -1.94 -5.77 11.49
N ILE A 51 -0.68 -5.37 11.62
CA ILE A 51 -0.31 -3.96 11.81
C ILE A 51 -0.57 -3.15 10.54
N LEU A 52 -0.22 -3.67 9.37
CA LEU A 52 -0.51 -2.99 8.10
C LEU A 52 -1.97 -3.11 7.65
N ARG A 53 -2.77 -3.95 8.33
CA ARG A 53 -4.16 -4.29 7.98
C ARG A 53 -4.28 -4.72 6.52
N ILE A 54 -3.43 -5.65 6.11
CA ILE A 54 -3.39 -6.20 4.74
C ILE A 54 -3.73 -7.68 4.71
N GLY A 55 -4.26 -8.13 3.58
CA GLY A 55 -4.51 -9.54 3.30
C GLY A 55 -3.24 -10.33 2.99
N ASP A 56 -3.38 -11.65 3.02
CA ASP A 56 -2.29 -12.58 2.70
C ASP A 56 -1.89 -12.53 1.22
N ASP A 57 -2.87 -12.34 0.33
CA ASP A 57 -2.70 -12.10 -1.09
C ASP A 57 -1.75 -10.93 -1.37
N LYS A 58 -1.93 -9.82 -0.64
CA LYS A 58 -1.12 -8.62 -0.81
C LYS A 58 0.30 -8.82 -0.34
N LEU A 59 0.49 -9.43 0.83
CA LEU A 59 1.81 -9.72 1.35
C LEU A 59 2.55 -10.74 0.46
N SER A 60 1.87 -11.79 0.03
CA SER A 60 2.41 -12.78 -0.90
C SER A 60 2.77 -12.16 -2.25
N GLY A 61 1.96 -11.22 -2.74
CA GLY A 61 2.25 -10.42 -3.92
C GLY A 61 3.51 -9.56 -3.76
N TRP A 62 3.73 -8.96 -2.59
CA TRP A 62 4.95 -8.20 -2.30
C TRP A 62 6.19 -9.09 -2.28
N ILE A 63 6.12 -10.26 -1.63
CA ILE A 63 7.21 -11.24 -1.62
C ILE A 63 7.54 -11.67 -3.06
N SER A 64 6.52 -11.95 -3.87
CA SER A 64 6.69 -12.32 -5.29
C SER A 64 7.30 -11.19 -6.13
N LYS A 65 7.10 -9.93 -5.73
CA LYS A 65 7.70 -8.74 -6.36
C LYS A 65 9.12 -8.43 -5.87
N GLY A 66 9.68 -9.24 -4.97
CA GLY A 66 11.05 -9.08 -4.51
C GLY A 66 11.21 -8.51 -3.10
N LEU A 67 10.14 -8.40 -2.30
CA LEU A 67 10.28 -8.12 -0.87
C LEU A 67 11.10 -9.25 -0.24
N LYS A 68 12.29 -8.92 0.27
CA LYS A 68 13.18 -9.92 0.87
C LYS A 68 12.60 -10.43 2.18
N ILE A 69 12.74 -11.73 2.37
CA ILE A 69 12.30 -12.44 3.55
C ILE A 69 13.48 -13.20 4.16
N GLN A 70 13.42 -13.43 5.47
CA GLN A 70 14.36 -14.28 6.18
C GLN A 70 13.62 -15.50 6.69
N GLN A 71 14.10 -16.68 6.34
CA GLN A 71 13.56 -17.94 6.81
C GLN A 71 14.32 -18.37 8.07
N TRP A 72 13.64 -18.35 9.22
CA TRP A 72 14.21 -18.76 10.51
C TRP A 72 13.89 -20.21 10.84
N SER A 73 12.80 -20.75 10.28
CA SER A 73 12.44 -22.17 10.29
C SER A 73 11.52 -22.49 9.09
N GLU A 74 11.06 -23.74 8.97
CA GLU A 74 10.09 -24.11 7.92
C GLU A 74 8.80 -23.28 7.98
N GLN A 75 8.41 -22.81 9.17
CA GLN A 75 7.16 -22.08 9.40
C GLN A 75 7.36 -20.63 9.86
N ASP A 76 8.57 -20.24 10.27
CA ASP A 76 8.87 -18.87 10.70
C ASP A 76 9.58 -18.10 9.58
N ILE A 77 8.79 -17.25 8.91
CA ILE A 77 9.27 -16.29 7.94
C ILE A 77 9.16 -14.90 8.54
N ARG A 78 10.32 -14.25 8.62
CA ARG A 78 10.52 -12.91 9.17
C ARG A 78 10.79 -11.93 8.03
N ILE A 79 10.38 -10.70 8.22
CA ILE A 79 10.63 -9.62 7.26
C ILE A 79 11.31 -8.51 8.04
N GLU A 80 12.49 -8.06 7.60
CA GLU A 80 13.17 -6.96 8.27
C GLU A 80 12.35 -5.67 8.07
N ARG A 81 12.13 -4.90 9.14
CA ARG A 81 11.32 -3.68 9.07
C ARG A 81 11.87 -2.65 8.08
N THR A 82 13.18 -2.45 8.09
CA THR A 82 13.90 -1.52 7.21
C THR A 82 13.78 -1.94 5.74
N GLU A 83 13.88 -3.24 5.47
CA GLU A 83 13.66 -3.81 4.14
C GLU A 83 12.22 -3.61 3.67
N LEU A 84 11.24 -3.87 4.55
CA LEU A 84 9.84 -3.62 4.23
C LEU A 84 9.58 -2.14 3.96
N GLN A 85 10.16 -1.25 4.76
CA GLN A 85 10.09 0.21 4.54
C GLN A 85 10.70 0.60 3.19
N ARG A 86 11.88 0.07 2.87
CA ARG A 86 12.55 0.32 1.58
C ARG A 86 11.68 -0.18 0.43
N PHE A 87 11.21 -1.42 0.49
CA PHE A 87 10.37 -2.03 -0.54
C PHE A 87 9.09 -1.21 -0.78
N LEU A 88 8.41 -0.78 0.29
CA LEU A 88 7.21 0.04 0.15
C LEU A 88 7.53 1.41 -0.45
N LYS A 89 8.65 2.05 -0.07
CA LYS A 89 9.09 3.29 -0.71
C LYS A 89 9.35 3.10 -2.20
N GLU A 90 10.16 2.11 -2.58
CA GLU A 90 10.49 1.81 -3.98
C GLU A 90 9.26 1.40 -4.81
N THR A 91 8.26 0.77 -4.18
CA THR A 91 7.03 0.34 -4.87
C THR A 91 6.01 1.48 -5.03
N PHE A 92 6.05 2.51 -4.17
CA PHE A 92 5.03 3.57 -4.11
C PHE A 92 5.54 4.97 -4.47
N GLU A 93 6.85 5.22 -4.44
CA GLU A 93 7.50 6.37 -5.07
C GLU A 93 7.58 6.09 -6.58
N ILE A 94 6.89 6.92 -7.37
CA ILE A 94 6.98 6.98 -8.84
C ILE A 94 7.76 8.25 -9.17
#